data_AF-A0A4U5ZRE4-F1
#
_entry.id   AF-A0A4U5ZRE4-F1
#
_cell.length_a   1.000
_cell.length_b   1.000
_cell.length_c   1.000
_cell.angle_alpha   90.00
_cell.angle_beta   90.00
_cell.angle_gamma   90.00
#
_symmetry.space_group_name_H-M   'P 1'
#
loop_
_entity.id
_entity.type
_entity.pdbx_description
1 polymer ?
#
loop_
_entity_poly.entity_id
_entity_poly.type
_entity_poly.pdbx_seq_one_letter_code
_entity_poly.pdbx_strand_id
1 'polypeptide(L)'
;MPLKYPLPVLVAIGTLLALAACTQAPAPTATAETGICNPDAARRLVGRPRITDDEAKRLTGAGSVRQITPGQPVIQNYSNTRLTIETDPATGRITAASCG
;
A
#
# COMPACT_ATOMS: atom_id res chain seq x y z
N MET A 1 -74.98 0.16 16.00
CA MET A 1 -74.08 -0.57 16.92
C MET A 1 -72.65 -0.39 16.42
N PRO A 2 -71.81 0.39 17.11
CA PRO A 2 -70.44 0.71 16.66
C PRO A 2 -69.45 -0.41 17.03
N LEU A 3 -68.87 -1.09 16.03
CA LEU A 3 -67.58 -1.80 16.16
C LEU A 3 -66.50 -0.70 16.21
N LYS A 4 -65.86 -0.36 17.35
CA LYS A 4 -65.01 -1.19 18.22
C LYS A 4 -63.89 -1.86 17.41
N TYR A 5 -63.13 -1.05 16.66
CA TYR A 5 -61.83 -1.49 16.15
C TYR A 5 -60.85 -1.62 17.33
N PRO A 6 -60.27 -2.81 17.52
CA PRO A 6 -59.38 -3.10 18.64
C PRO A 6 -58.03 -2.41 18.42
N LEU A 7 -57.13 -2.61 19.37
CA LEU A 7 -55.82 -1.98 19.46
C LEU A 7 -54.70 -2.38 18.45
N PRO A 8 -54.84 -3.21 17.38
CA PRO A 8 -53.65 -3.72 16.70
C PRO A 8 -53.10 -2.81 15.59
N VAL A 9 -53.73 -1.65 15.30
CA VAL A 9 -53.38 -0.83 14.11
C VAL A 9 -52.25 0.18 14.35
N LEU A 10 -51.96 0.55 15.60
CA LEU A 10 -50.92 1.54 15.92
C LEU A 10 -49.52 0.94 16.13
N VAL A 11 -49.39 -0.39 16.19
CA VAL A 11 -48.10 -1.08 16.39
C VAL A 11 -47.51 -1.57 15.05
N ALA A 12 -48.07 -1.15 13.91
CA ALA A 12 -47.67 -1.65 12.59
C ALA A 12 -46.65 -0.75 11.84
N ILE A 13 -46.24 0.41 12.39
CA ILE A 13 -45.47 1.42 11.63
C ILE A 13 -44.05 1.65 12.18
N GLY A 14 -43.72 1.21 13.39
CA GLY A 14 -42.48 1.62 14.07
C GLY A 14 -41.25 0.72 13.93
N THR A 15 -41.38 -0.54 13.48
CA THR A 15 -40.31 -1.55 13.64
C THR A 15 -39.71 -2.04 12.32
N LEU A 16 -39.72 -1.19 11.28
CA LEU A 16 -39.20 -1.53 9.94
C LEU A 16 -37.82 -0.95 9.60
N LEU A 17 -37.08 -0.34 10.54
CA LEU A 17 -35.68 0.04 10.31
C LEU A 17 -34.73 -0.88 11.09
N ALA A 18 -34.78 -2.16 10.73
CA ALA A 18 -33.77 -3.13 11.13
C ALA A 18 -32.47 -2.93 10.32
N LEU A 19 -31.45 -2.43 11.01
CA LEU A 19 -30.06 -2.90 10.96
C LEU A 19 -29.40 -3.15 9.58
N ALA A 20 -29.30 -2.15 8.72
CA ALA A 20 -28.36 -2.18 7.58
C ALA A 20 -27.38 -0.99 7.59
N ALA A 21 -26.77 -0.71 8.75
CA ALA A 21 -25.56 0.10 8.79
C ALA A 21 -24.35 -0.83 8.66
N CYS A 22 -23.94 -1.12 7.41
CA CYS A 22 -22.66 -1.75 7.16
C CYS A 22 -21.54 -0.79 7.60
N THR A 23 -21.06 -0.93 8.82
CA THR A 23 -19.80 -0.34 9.25
C THR A 23 -18.69 -1.15 8.58
N GLN A 24 -18.19 -0.63 7.46
CA GLN A 24 -16.94 -1.12 6.88
C GLN A 24 -15.86 -0.77 7.91
N ALA A 25 -15.44 -1.75 8.71
CA ALA A 25 -14.25 -1.61 9.52
C ALA A 25 -13.12 -1.20 8.54
N PRO A 26 -12.41 -0.10 8.78
CA PRO A 26 -11.19 0.15 8.05
C PRO A 26 -10.34 -1.11 8.22
N ALA A 27 -9.93 -1.72 7.12
CA ALA A 27 -8.90 -2.75 7.18
C ALA A 27 -7.76 -2.17 8.02
N PRO A 28 -7.08 -2.97 8.86
CA PRO A 28 -5.89 -2.50 9.53
C PRO A 28 -4.91 -2.14 8.41
N THR A 29 -4.83 -0.85 8.07
CA THR A 29 -3.60 -0.30 7.53
C THR A 29 -2.62 -0.55 8.63
N ALA A 30 -1.88 -1.66 8.49
CA ALA A 30 -0.60 -1.83 9.11
C ALA A 30 0.23 -0.65 8.61
N THR A 31 0.07 0.49 9.26
CA THR A 31 1.08 1.51 9.33
C THR A 31 2.16 0.89 10.22
N ALA A 32 2.86 -0.11 9.66
CA ALA A 32 4.27 -0.21 9.95
C ALA A 32 4.85 1.18 9.66
N GLU A 33 6.00 1.47 10.24
CA GLU A 33 6.77 2.67 9.98
C GLU A 33 7.25 2.65 8.50
N THR A 34 6.30 2.64 7.56
CA THR A 34 6.46 2.16 6.19
C THR A 34 6.78 3.36 5.35
N GLY A 35 7.98 3.35 4.78
CA GLY A 35 8.40 4.39 3.88
C GLY A 35 9.90 4.56 3.91
N ILE A 36 10.53 4.49 5.08
CA ILE A 36 11.98 4.69 5.18
C ILE A 36 12.69 3.47 4.56
N CYS A 37 13.53 3.74 3.58
CA CYS A 37 14.30 2.72 2.88
C CYS A 37 15.39 2.15 3.81
N ASN A 38 15.44 0.83 3.97
CA ASN A 38 16.49 0.14 4.71
C ASN A 38 17.74 -0.04 3.82
N PRO A 39 18.88 0.59 4.15
CA PRO A 39 20.09 0.55 3.32
C PRO A 39 20.76 -0.84 3.29
N ASP A 40 20.68 -1.62 4.37
CA ASP A 40 21.19 -2.99 4.40
C ASP A 40 20.40 -3.90 3.48
N ALA A 41 19.07 -3.78 3.49
CA ALA A 41 18.20 -4.54 2.61
C ALA A 41 18.40 -4.14 1.14
N ALA A 42 18.56 -2.83 0.86
CA ALA A 42 18.86 -2.33 -0.48
C ALA A 42 20.15 -2.94 -1.05
N ARG A 43 21.25 -2.94 -0.26
CA ARG A 43 22.53 -3.52 -0.70
C ARG A 43 22.44 -5.00 -1.06
N ARG A 44 21.57 -5.77 -0.41
CA ARG A 44 21.35 -7.20 -0.71
C ARG A 44 20.67 -7.46 -2.05
N LEU A 45 20.16 -6.43 -2.73
CA LEU A 45 19.57 -6.55 -4.06
C LEU A 45 20.62 -6.67 -5.17
N VAL A 46 21.85 -6.22 -4.94
CA VAL A 46 22.93 -6.24 -5.94
C VAL A 46 23.20 -7.68 -6.39
N GLY A 47 23.31 -7.88 -7.70
CA GLY A 47 23.52 -9.20 -8.34
C GLY A 47 22.23 -10.00 -8.59
N ARG A 48 21.09 -9.61 -8.00
CA ARG A 48 19.80 -10.23 -8.33
C ARG A 48 19.34 -9.83 -9.74
N PRO A 49 18.51 -10.64 -10.40
CA PRO A 49 17.75 -10.18 -11.57
C PRO A 49 16.89 -8.97 -11.21
N ARG A 50 16.54 -8.15 -12.21
CA ARG A 50 15.58 -7.06 -12.05
C ARG A 50 14.30 -7.55 -11.37
N ILE A 51 13.84 -6.80 -10.37
CA ILE A 51 12.60 -7.06 -9.63
C ILE A 51 11.60 -5.93 -9.87
N THR A 52 10.32 -6.20 -9.59
CA THR A 52 9.26 -5.18 -9.64
C THR A 52 9.41 -4.18 -8.50
N ASP A 53 8.86 -2.98 -8.67
CA ASP A 53 8.90 -1.94 -7.65
C ASP A 53 8.19 -2.38 -6.37
N ASP A 54 7.08 -3.10 -6.47
CA ASP A 54 6.36 -3.59 -5.27
C ASP A 54 7.16 -4.64 -4.50
N GLU A 55 7.87 -5.52 -5.20
CA GLU A 55 8.79 -6.46 -4.55
C GLU A 55 9.95 -5.71 -3.88
N ALA A 56 10.53 -4.72 -4.56
CA ALA A 56 11.59 -3.91 -4.01
C ALA A 56 11.14 -3.14 -2.75
N LYS A 57 9.93 -2.57 -2.75
CA LYS A 57 9.33 -1.91 -1.58
C LYS A 57 9.14 -2.91 -0.43
N ARG A 58 8.57 -4.09 -0.69
CA ARG A 58 8.38 -5.14 0.34
C ARG A 58 9.69 -5.56 1.00
N LEU A 59 10.75 -5.72 0.21
CA LEU A 59 12.04 -6.19 0.71
C LEU A 59 12.83 -5.12 1.46
N THR A 60 12.64 -3.84 1.13
CA THR A 60 13.46 -2.74 1.66
C THR A 60 12.72 -1.80 2.60
N GLY A 61 11.39 -1.87 2.68
CA GLY A 61 10.57 -0.92 3.42
C GLY A 61 10.44 0.46 2.76
N ALA A 62 11.03 0.66 1.56
CA ALA A 62 10.98 1.92 0.84
C ALA A 62 9.55 2.31 0.45
N GLY A 63 9.24 3.61 0.52
CA GLY A 63 7.96 4.18 0.08
C GLY A 63 7.88 4.38 -1.43
N SER A 64 9.03 4.63 -2.08
CA SER A 64 9.10 4.79 -3.53
C SER A 64 10.32 4.08 -4.11
N VAL A 65 10.25 3.74 -5.39
CA VAL A 65 11.33 3.09 -6.13
C VAL A 65 11.59 3.90 -7.39
N ARG A 66 12.88 4.12 -7.69
CA ARG A 66 13.35 4.72 -8.93
C ARG A 66 14.25 3.73 -9.63
N GLN A 67 13.83 3.29 -10.80
CA GLN A 67 14.58 2.38 -11.66
C GLN A 67 15.40 3.18 -12.66
N ILE A 68 16.69 2.88 -12.77
CA ILE A 68 17.60 3.54 -13.71
C ILE A 68 18.54 2.54 -14.39
N THR A 69 19.17 2.96 -15.48
CA THR A 69 20.30 2.25 -16.09
C THR A 69 21.64 2.86 -15.66
N PRO A 70 22.76 2.11 -15.70
CA PRO A 70 24.08 2.65 -15.45
C PRO A 70 24.36 3.90 -16.31
N GLY A 71 24.85 4.97 -15.67
CA GLY A 71 25.16 6.24 -16.34
C GLY A 71 23.95 7.09 -16.74
N GLN A 72 22.72 6.69 -16.40
CA GLN A 72 21.54 7.50 -16.67
C GLN A 72 21.60 8.83 -15.89
N PRO A 73 21.53 10.00 -16.57
CA PRO A 73 21.54 11.28 -15.88
C PRO A 73 20.26 11.44 -15.07
N VAL A 74 20.40 11.67 -13.77
CA VAL A 74 19.31 11.94 -12.84
C VAL A 74 19.63 13.10 -11.93
N ILE A 75 18.59 13.82 -11.52
CA ILE A 75 18.72 14.84 -10.47
C ILE A 75 18.75 14.14 -9.11
N GLN A 76 19.75 14.49 -8.30
CA GLN A 76 19.95 13.94 -6.96
C GLN A 76 19.11 14.72 -5.92
N ASN A 77 17.79 14.54 -5.95
CA ASN A 77 16.87 15.14 -4.98
C ASN A 77 16.65 14.20 -3.77
N TYR A 78 17.50 14.28 -2.76
CA TYR A 78 17.50 13.32 -1.66
C TYR A 78 16.11 13.03 -1.06
N SER A 79 15.79 11.75 -0.89
CA SER A 79 14.59 11.25 -0.22
C SER A 79 14.94 9.99 0.59
N ASN A 80 14.79 10.07 1.91
CA ASN A 80 15.02 8.93 2.82
C ASN A 80 14.05 7.77 2.60
N THR A 81 12.96 7.98 1.86
CA THR A 81 11.96 6.95 1.55
C THR A 81 12.11 6.30 0.18
N ARG A 82 13.07 6.77 -0.62
CA ARG A 82 13.28 6.28 -1.98
C ARG A 82 14.40 5.26 -2.04
N LEU A 83 14.12 4.15 -2.71
CA LEU A 83 15.12 3.23 -3.20
C LEU A 83 15.42 3.54 -4.67
N THR A 84 16.69 3.81 -5.00
CA THR A 84 17.13 3.84 -6.39
C THR A 84 17.78 2.50 -6.73
N ILE A 85 17.31 1.84 -7.79
CA ILE A 85 17.84 0.57 -8.31
C ILE A 85 18.43 0.84 -9.70
N GLU A 86 19.70 0.50 -9.86
CA GLU A 86 20.38 0.50 -11.14
C GLU A 86 20.39 -0.92 -11.71
N THR A 87 19.85 -1.09 -12.93
CA THR A 87 19.83 -2.37 -13.63
C THR A 87 20.59 -2.24 -14.94
N ASP A 88 21.57 -3.12 -15.15
CA ASP A 88 22.24 -3.24 -16.44
C ASP A 88 21.27 -3.86 -17.47
N PRO A 89 20.96 -3.14 -18.58
CA PRO A 89 20.05 -3.64 -19.60
C PRO A 89 20.62 -4.83 -20.39
N ALA A 90 21.94 -5.01 -20.45
CA ALA A 90 22.56 -6.10 -21.18
C ALA A 90 22.44 -7.45 -20.44
N THR A 91 22.61 -7.43 -19.12
CA THR A 91 22.56 -8.64 -18.28
C THR A 91 21.23 -8.82 -17.54
N GLY A 92 20.42 -7.76 -17.42
CA GLY A 92 19.20 -7.74 -16.61
C GLY A 92 19.47 -7.82 -15.10
N ARG A 93 20.71 -7.58 -14.67
CA ARG A 93 21.15 -7.68 -13.27
C ARG A 93 21.19 -6.32 -12.60
N ILE A 94 20.87 -6.30 -11.32
CA ILE A 94 21.00 -5.12 -10.48
C ILE A 94 22.48 -4.88 -10.19
N THR A 95 23.02 -3.76 -10.66
CA THR A 95 24.43 -3.35 -10.48
C THR A 95 24.62 -2.50 -9.23
N ALA A 96 23.61 -1.70 -8.86
CA ALA A 96 23.61 -0.89 -7.66
C ALA A 96 22.18 -0.75 -7.09
N ALA A 97 22.08 -0.61 -5.77
CA ALA A 97 20.84 -0.31 -5.08
C ALA A 97 21.13 0.52 -3.83
N SER A 98 20.53 1.71 -3.72
CA SER A 98 20.80 2.66 -2.64
C SER A 98 19.57 3.43 -2.22
N CYS A 99 19.47 3.72 -0.93
CA CYS A 99 18.45 4.61 -0.38
C CYS A 99 18.88 6.07 -0.57
N GLY A 100 17.97 6.93 -1.04
CA GLY A 100 18.24 8.35 -1.28
C GLY A 100 17.56 8.96 -2.48
#